data_AF-A0A9E0FMQ9-F1
#
_entry.id   AF-A0A9E0FMQ9-F1
#
_cell.length_a   1.000
_cell.length_b   1.000
_cell.length_c   1.000
_cell.angle_alpha   90.00
_cell.angle_beta   90.00
_cell.angle_gamma   90.00
#
_symmetry.space_group_name_H-M   'P 1'
#
loop_
_entity.id
_entity.type
_entity.pdbx_description
1 polymer ?
#
loop_
_entity_poly.entity_id
_entity_poly.type
_entity_poly.pdbx_seq_one_letter_code
_entity_poly.pdbx_strand_id
1 'polypeptide(L)' 'VRPEAQGMGVGSRMLKAGLAKVDAAGLPAYLESSNEANVPLYRRYGFEVMTEFRARPDAPPAWAMWREPQAV' A
#
# COMPACT_ATOMS: atom_id res chain seq x y z
N VAL A 1 1.71 8.19 -10.03
CA VAL A 1 2.98 8.65 -10.65
C VAL A 1 2.69 8.91 -12.12
N ARG A 2 3.16 10.03 -12.70
CA ARG A 2 2.95 10.31 -14.13
C ARG A 2 3.49 9.15 -14.98
N PRO A 3 2.87 8.77 -16.11
CA PRO A 3 3.28 7.61 -16.91
C PRO A 3 4.77 7.59 -17.24
N GLU A 4 5.36 8.76 -17.54
CA GLU A 4 6.77 8.92 -17.92
C GLU A 4 7.75 8.69 -16.77
N ALA A 5 7.25 8.68 -15.52
CA ALA A 5 8.04 8.47 -14.32
C ALA A 5 7.77 7.11 -13.65
N GLN A 6 7.00 6.23 -14.29
CA GLN A 6 6.77 4.86 -13.81
C GLN A 6 8.05 4.02 -13.92
N GLY A 7 8.18 2.97 -13.11
CA GLY A 7 9.38 2.12 -13.07
C GLY A 7 10.62 2.76 -12.43
N MET A 8 10.64 4.08 -12.22
CA MET A 8 11.79 4.81 -11.63
C MET A 8 11.83 4.79 -10.08
N GLY A 9 11.00 3.95 -9.45
CA GLY A 9 10.94 3.82 -7.99
C GLY A 9 10.40 5.05 -7.24
N VAL A 10 9.79 6.02 -7.92
CA VAL A 10 9.25 7.25 -7.29
C VAL A 10 8.21 6.91 -6.22
N GLY A 11 7.22 6.08 -6.57
CA GLY A 11 6.17 5.66 -5.63
C GLY A 11 6.74 4.91 -4.43
N SER A 12 7.69 4.00 -4.66
CA SER A 12 8.40 3.26 -3.61
C SER A 12 9.16 4.17 -2.65
N ARG A 13 9.82 5.22 -3.14
CA ARG A 13 10.50 6.21 -2.29
C ARG A 13 9.51 7.02 -1.45
N MET A 14 8.40 7.44 -2.03
CA MET A 14 7.34 8.15 -1.31
C MET A 14 6.72 7.26 -0.21
N LEU A 15 6.40 6.01 -0.55
CA LEU A 15 5.84 5.05 0.39
C LEU A 15 6.80 4.79 1.55
N LYS A 16 8.08 4.52 1.27
CA LYS A 16 9.11 4.31 2.30
C LYS A 16 9.23 5.51 3.24
N ALA A 17 9.25 6.73 2.71
CA ALA A 17 9.36 7.94 3.51
C ALA A 17 8.12 8.18 4.39
N GLY A 18 6.92 7.84 3.89
CA GLY A 18 5.68 7.91 4.67
C GLY A 18 5.68 6.88 5.81
N LEU A 19 6.00 5.62 5.49
CA LEU A 19 6.04 4.53 6.48
C LEU A 19 7.06 4.79 7.58
N ALA A 20 8.23 5.36 7.27
CA ALA A 20 9.20 5.72 8.30
C ALA A 20 8.64 6.69 9.35
N LYS A 21 7.73 7.61 8.97
CA LYS A 21 7.07 8.52 9.92
C LYS A 21 6.01 7.79 10.76
N VAL A 22 5.28 6.87 10.13
CA VAL A 22 4.26 6.05 10.78
C VAL A 22 4.91 5.10 11.81
N ASP A 23 6.02 4.46 11.43
CA ASP A 23 6.83 3.60 12.29
C ASP A 23 7.39 4.37 13.49
N ALA A 24 7.98 5.55 13.24
CA ALA A 24 8.51 6.40 14.32
C ALA A 24 7.42 6.88 15.30
N ALA A 25 6.17 6.97 14.86
CA ALA A 25 5.02 7.29 15.70
C ALA A 25 4.40 6.06 16.39
N GLY A 26 4.86 4.84 16.08
CA GLY A 26 4.27 3.60 16.59
C GLY A 26 2.83 3.40 16.13
N LEU A 27 2.47 3.90 14.95
CA LEU A 27 1.11 3.84 14.41
C LEU A 27 1.01 2.77 13.31
N PRO A 28 -0.17 2.16 13.13
CA PRO A 28 -0.42 1.31 11.96
C PRO A 28 -0.66 2.14 10.70
N ALA A 29 -0.58 1.47 9.54
CA ALA A 29 -0.95 2.03 8.23
C ALA A 29 -2.03 1.20 7.55
N TYR A 30 -3.00 1.89 6.95
CA TYR A 30 -4.04 1.31 6.11
C TYR A 30 -3.93 1.83 4.68
N LEU A 31 -4.21 0.96 3.71
CA LEU A 31 -4.40 1.36 2.32
C LEU A 31 -5.46 0.50 1.62
N GLU A 32 -5.94 1.03 0.50
CA GLU A 32 -6.74 0.28 -0.46
C GLU A 32 -5.99 0.26 -1.79
N SER A 33 -5.79 -0.92 -2.36
CA SER A 33 -5.30 -1.07 -3.73
C SER A 33 -6.47 -1.38 -4.66
N SER A 34 -6.62 -0.66 -5.76
CA SER A 34 -7.58 -0.98 -6.83
C SER A 34 -6.95 -1.77 -7.98
N ASN A 35 -5.72 -2.25 -7.80
CA ASN A 35 -4.98 -3.03 -8.80
C ASN A 35 -4.22 -4.16 -8.10
N GLU A 36 -4.56 -5.40 -8.43
CA GLU A 36 -3.97 -6.61 -7.83
C GLU A 36 -2.46 -6.66 -8.04
N ALA A 37 -1.98 -6.18 -9.19
CA ALA A 37 -0.56 -6.18 -9.54
C ALA A 37 0.30 -5.34 -8.57
N ASN A 38 -0.33 -4.43 -7.82
CA ASN A 38 0.36 -3.65 -6.78
C ASN A 38 0.39 -4.35 -5.41
N VAL A 39 -0.41 -5.39 -5.17
CA VAL A 39 -0.44 -6.11 -3.89
C VAL A 39 0.94 -6.67 -3.51
N PRO A 40 1.72 -7.31 -4.42
CA PRO A 40 3.07 -7.76 -4.10
C PRO A 40 4.02 -6.61 -3.70
N LEU A 41 3.86 -5.42 -4.27
CA LEU A 41 4.63 -4.24 -3.89
C LEU A 41 4.34 -3.88 -2.44
N TYR A 42 3.07 -3.76 -2.04
CA TYR A 42 2.71 -3.40 -0.67
C TYR A 42 3.10 -4.47 0.35
N ARG A 43 3.00 -5.76 -0.01
CA ARG A 43 3.50 -6.87 0.83
C ARG A 43 4.98 -6.74 1.17
N ARG A 44 5.82 -6.30 0.22
CA ARG A 44 7.25 -6.06 0.48
C ARG A 44 7.50 -4.95 1.51
N TYR A 45 6.53 -4.08 1.74
CA TYR A 45 6.58 -3.04 2.76
C TYR A 45 5.94 -3.47 4.08
N GLY A 46 5.52 -4.73 4.23
CA GLY A 46 4.92 -5.25 5.46
C GLY A 46 3.41 -5.10 5.54
N PHE A 47 2.73 -4.75 4.43
CA PHE A 47 1.27 -4.78 4.40
C PHE A 47 0.75 -6.20 4.15
N GLU A 48 -0.33 -6.55 4.84
CA GLU A 48 -1.08 -7.78 4.67
C GLU A 48 -2.48 -7.48 4.14
N VAL A 49 -3.01 -8.37 3.32
CA VAL A 49 -4.39 -8.21 2.82
C VAL A 49 -5.35 -8.60 3.94
N MET A 50 -6.20 -7.67 4.37
CA MET A 50 -7.28 -7.95 5.31
C MET A 50 -8.49 -8.53 4.58
N THR A 51 -8.89 -7.90 3.48
CA THR A 51 -10.06 -8.33 2.70
C THR A 51 -9.98 -7.84 1.26
N GLU A 52 -10.59 -8.60 0.36
CA GLU A 52 -10.95 -8.17 -0.98
C GLU A 52 -12.42 -7.73 -0.96
N PHE A 53 -12.69 -6.55 -1.50
CA PHE A 53 -14.04 -5.99 -1.52
C PHE A 53 -14.34 -5.30 -2.85
N ARG A 54 -15.61 -5.00 -3.08
CA ARG A 54 -16.07 -4.16 -4.19
C ARG A 54 -16.93 -3.04 -3.62
N ALA A 55 -16.71 -1.81 -4.10
CA ALA A 55 -17.55 -0.67 -3.68
C ALA A 55 -19.01 -0.82 -4.13
N ARG A 56 -19.23 -1.54 -5.24
CA ARG A 56 -20.53 -1.96 -5.79
C ARG A 56 -20.37 -3.30 -6.50
N PRO A 57 -21.44 -4.09 -6.70
CA PRO A 57 -21.33 -5.40 -7.35
C PRO A 57 -20.62 -5.40 -8.73
N ASP A 58 -20.75 -4.31 -9.48
CA ASP A 58 -20.18 -4.11 -10.83
C ASP A 58 -18.79 -3.45 -10.83
N ALA A 59 -18.33 -2.94 -9.69
CA ALA A 59 -17.05 -2.26 -9.60
C ALA A 59 -15.88 -3.26 -9.63
N PRO A 60 -14.69 -2.88 -10.14
CA PRO A 60 -13.48 -3.67 -9.98
C PRO A 60 -13.18 -3.98 -8.51
N PRO A 61 -12.55 -5.13 -8.20
CA PRO A 61 -12.15 -5.44 -6.84
C PRO A 61 -11.09 -4.47 -6.32
N ALA A 62 -11.10 -4.28 -5.01
CA ALA A 62 -10.07 -3.58 -4.26
C ALA A 62 -9.61 -4.44 -3.08
N TRP A 63 -8.36 -4.26 -2.69
CA TRP A 63 -7.73 -4.96 -1.57
C TRP A 63 -7.47 -3.98 -0.44
N ALA A 64 -8.21 -4.14 0.65
CA ALA A 64 -7.95 -3.45 1.90
C ALA A 64 -6.74 -4.12 2.57
N MET A 65 -5.70 -3.34 2.84
CA MET A 65 -4.45 -3.84 3.39
C MET A 65 -4.05 -3.09 4.66
N TRP A 66 -3.51 -3.84 5.61
CA TRP A 66 -3.09 -3.35 6.92
C TRP A 66 -1.64 -3.64 7.17
N ARG A 67 -0.97 -2.74 7.90
CA ARG A 67 0.40 -2.90 8.33
C ARG A 67 0.53 -2.40 9.75
N GLU A 68 1.02 -3.28 10.63
CA GLU A 68 1.49 -2.88 11.96
C GLU A 68 2.77 -2.02 11.87
N PRO A 69 3.03 -1.11 12.82
CA PRO A 69 4.30 -0.39 12.87
C PRO A 69 5.45 -1.38 12.97
N GLN A 70 6.50 -1.16 12.18
CA GLN A 70 7.71 -1.96 12.25
C GLN A 70 8.73 -1.25 13.14
N ALA A 71 9.35 -1.99 14.06
CA ALA A 71 10.45 -1.45 14.85
C ALA A 71 11.60 -1.01 13.93
N VAL A 72 12.17 0.17 14.22
CA VAL A 72 13.32 0.75 13.50
C VAL A 72 14.59 -0.05 13.81
#